data_AF-A0A516NVV0-F1
#
_entry.id   AF-A0A516NVV0-F1
#
_cell.length_a   1.000
_cell.length_b   1.000
_cell.length_c   1.000
_cell.angle_alpha   90.00
_cell.angle_beta   90.00
_cell.angle_gamma   90.00
#
_symmetry.space_group_name_H-M   'P 1'
#
loop_
_entity.id
_entity.type
_entity.pdbx_description
1 polymer ?
#
loop_
_entity_poly.entity_id
_entity_poly.type
_entity_poly.pdbx_seq_one_letter_code
_entity_poly.pdbx_strand_id
1 'polypeptide(L)'
;MEIDETRRKVCLVRVLDGDDWVAAFVIDGRDYDTVEDYERAVTEAARAIDKHWIPAEFETSYIRPGEPRFPQPTWEKYRKSLE
;
A
#
# COMPACT_ATOMS: atom_id res chain seq x y z
N MET A 1 25.63 -2.89 -5.64
CA MET A 1 24.38 -2.95 -4.85
C MET A 1 23.50 -3.98 -5.54
N GLU A 2 23.55 -5.24 -5.09
CA GLU A 2 22.66 -6.27 -5.61
C GLU A 2 21.24 -5.88 -5.21
N ILE A 3 20.43 -5.53 -6.21
CA ILE A 3 18.98 -5.45 -6.02
C ILE A 3 18.55 -6.90 -5.92
N ASP A 4 18.31 -7.35 -4.71
CA ASP A 4 17.72 -8.65 -4.45
C ASP A 4 16.27 -8.61 -4.98
N GLU A 5 16.10 -9.05 -6.23
CA GLU A 5 14.82 -9.10 -6.94
C GLU A 5 13.78 -10.00 -6.24
N THR A 6 14.18 -10.76 -5.21
CA THR A 6 13.25 -11.55 -4.40
C THR A 6 12.61 -10.77 -3.25
N ARG A 7 13.09 -9.56 -2.95
CA ARG A 7 12.54 -8.73 -1.87
C ARG A 7 11.25 -8.04 -2.31
N ARG A 8 10.14 -8.72 -2.04
CA ARG A 8 8.80 -8.13 -2.14
C ARG A 8 8.67 -6.97 -1.16
N LYS A 9 8.02 -5.89 -1.61
CA LYS A 9 7.74 -4.70 -0.78
C LYS A 9 6.32 -4.73 -0.28
N VAL A 10 6.04 -3.97 0.76
CA VAL A 10 4.69 -3.68 1.22
C VAL A 10 4.57 -2.19 1.49
N CYS A 11 3.46 -1.59 1.06
CA CYS A 11 3.10 -0.22 1.41
C CYS A 11 1.88 -0.24 2.32
N LEU A 12 2.07 0.19 3.57
CA LEU A 12 0.98 0.45 4.50
C LEU A 12 0.54 1.90 4.34
N VAL A 13 -0.75 2.10 4.08
CA VAL A 13 -1.33 3.44 3.93
C VAL A 13 -2.19 3.75 5.14
N ARG A 14 -1.85 4.85 5.82
CA ARG A 14 -2.64 5.39 6.92
C ARG A 14 -3.36 6.64 6.44
N VAL A 15 -4.60 6.82 6.89
CA VAL A 15 -5.39 8.03 6.63
C VAL A 15 -5.75 8.68 7.96
N LEU A 16 -5.98 9.99 7.93
CA LEU A 16 -6.43 10.70 9.12
C LEU A 16 -7.93 10.47 9.32
N ASP A 17 -8.31 9.93 10.48
CA ASP A 17 -9.71 9.78 10.93
C ASP A 17 -9.88 10.53 12.25
N GLY A 18 -10.56 11.69 12.19
CA GLY A 18 -10.54 12.65 13.29
C GLY A 18 -9.14 13.23 13.51
N ASP A 19 -8.56 12.94 14.67
CA ASP A 19 -7.19 13.36 15.05
C ASP A 19 -6.18 12.18 15.04
N ASP A 20 -6.61 10.98 14.64
CA ASP A 20 -5.81 9.76 14.70
C ASP A 20 -5.45 9.24 13.29
N TRP A 21 -4.20 8.78 13.13
CA TRP A 21 -3.75 8.09 11.92
C TRP A 21 -4.15 6.61 11.98
N VAL A 22 -5.09 6.21 11.13
CA VAL A 22 -5.61 4.84 11.08
C VAL A 22 -5.09 4.10 9.85
N ALA A 23 -4.62 2.88 10.04
CA ALA A 23 -4.22 1.99 8.96
C ALA A 23 -5.44 1.62 8.08
N ALA A 24 -5.53 2.24 6.90
CA ALA A 24 -6.68 2.14 6.03
C ALA A 24 -6.61 0.93 5.12
N PHE A 25 -5.48 0.73 4.44
CA PHE A 25 -5.26 -0.38 3.52
C PHE A 25 -3.78 -0.68 3.33
N VAL A 26 -3.51 -1.80 2.68
CA VAL A 26 -2.18 -2.24 2.32
C VAL A 26 -2.08 -2.54 0.82
N ILE A 27 -0.92 -2.24 0.25
CA ILE A 27 -0.49 -2.71 -1.07
C ILE A 27 0.64 -3.70 -0.82
N ASP A 28 0.33 -4.99 -0.94
CA ASP A 28 1.29 -6.07 -0.69
C ASP A 28 1.93 -6.50 -2.01
N GLY A 29 3.25 -6.35 -2.13
CA GLY A 29 4.02 -6.72 -3.33
C GLY A 29 3.96 -8.20 -3.69
N ARG A 30 3.43 -9.06 -2.80
CA ARG A 30 3.12 -10.47 -3.10
C ARG A 30 1.89 -10.63 -3.99
N ASP A 31 1.06 -9.60 -4.14
CA ASP A 31 -0.15 -9.62 -4.98
C ASP A 31 0.11 -9.14 -6.42
N TYR A 32 1.36 -8.78 -6.74
CA TYR A 32 1.77 -8.27 -8.04
C TYR A 32 2.83 -9.17 -8.67
N ASP A 33 2.76 -9.34 -9.99
CA ASP A 33 3.73 -10.18 -10.71
C ASP A 33 5.12 -9.53 -10.71
N THR A 34 5.17 -8.22 -10.93
CA THR A 34 6.42 -7.44 -11.04
C THR A 34 6.49 -6.30 -10.02
N VAL A 35 7.72 -5.81 -9.79
CA VAL A 35 7.94 -4.59 -8.99
C VAL A 35 7.29 -3.37 -9.66
N GLU A 36 7.29 -3.30 -10.99
CA GLU A 36 6.67 -2.19 -11.73
C GLU A 36 5.15 -2.16 -11.50
N ASP A 37 4.47 -3.31 -11.50
CA ASP A 37 3.03 -3.38 -11.21
C ASP A 37 2.71 -2.92 -9.78
N TYR A 38 3.56 -3.30 -8.82
CA TYR A 38 3.46 -2.81 -7.43
C TYR A 38 3.64 -1.28 -7.35
N GLU A 39 4.69 -0.73 -7.94
CA GLU A 39 4.96 0.72 -7.89
C GLU A 39 3.86 1.52 -8.61
N ARG A 40 3.30 0.95 -9.69
CA ARG A 40 2.13 1.51 -10.38
C ARG A 40 0.92 1.54 -9.45
N ALA A 41 0.63 0.45 -8.74
CA ALA A 41 -0.48 0.42 -7.78
C ALA A 41 -0.32 1.43 -6.64
N VAL A 42 0.90 1.60 -6.09
CA VAL A 42 1.20 2.63 -5.09
C VAL A 42 0.94 4.02 -5.64
N THR A 43 1.41 4.30 -6.86
CA THR A 43 1.20 5.59 -7.52
C THR A 43 -0.28 5.88 -7.78
N GLU A 44 -1.04 4.88 -8.24
CA GLU A 44 -2.48 4.99 -8.45
C GLU A 44 -3.23 5.27 -7.15
N ALA A 45 -2.86 4.59 -6.06
CA ALA A 45 -3.42 4.83 -4.74
C ALA A 45 -3.15 6.26 -4.25
N ALA A 46 -1.92 6.75 -4.37
CA ALA A 46 -1.57 8.13 -4.01
C ALA A 46 -2.38 9.17 -4.80
N ARG A 47 -2.51 8.99 -6.12
CA ARG A 47 -3.31 9.89 -6.97
C ARG A 47 -4.79 9.87 -6.62
N ALA A 48 -5.34 8.70 -6.30
CA ALA A 48 -6.73 8.58 -5.89
C ALA A 48 -6.96 9.28 -4.54
N ILE A 49 -6.12 9.02 -3.54
CA ILE A 49 -6.19 9.71 -2.24
C ILE A 49 -6.13 11.23 -2.40
N ASP A 50 -5.18 11.72 -3.20
CA ASP A 50 -5.00 13.15 -3.48
C ASP A 50 -6.24 13.76 -4.15
N LYS A 51 -6.80 13.07 -5.15
CA LYS A 51 -8.05 13.48 -5.82
C LYS A 51 -9.23 13.64 -4.85
N HIS A 52 -9.27 12.82 -3.79
CA HIS A 52 -10.31 12.87 -2.76
C HIS A 52 -9.95 13.80 -1.58
N TRP A 53 -8.81 14.48 -1.62
CA TRP A 53 -8.32 15.38 -0.56
C TRP A 53 -8.20 14.69 0.81
N ILE A 54 -7.86 13.39 0.80
CA ILE A 54 -7.71 12.60 2.03
C ILE A 54 -6.26 12.75 2.52
N PRO A 55 -6.01 13.28 3.73
CA PRO A 55 -4.68 13.26 4.31
C PRO A 55 -4.21 11.81 4.52
N ALA A 56 -3.04 11.46 4.00
CA ALA A 56 -2.51 10.10 4.06
C ALA A 56 -1.00 10.04 4.24
N GLU A 57 -0.55 9.01 4.94
CA GLU A 57 0.86 8.62 5.06
C GLU A 57 1.10 7.28 4.37
N PHE A 58 2.18 7.22 3.60
CA PHE A 58 2.61 6.02 2.88
C PHE A 58 3.91 5.50 3.49
N GLU A 59 3.86 4.33 4.11
CA GLU A 59 5.04 3.68 4.68
C GLU A 59 5.39 2.44 3.86
N THR A 60 6.55 2.47 3.20
CA THR A 60 7.05 1.33 2.41
C THR A 60 8.13 0.57 3.16
N SER A 61 8.01 -0.75 3.22
CA SER A 61 9.02 -1.63 3.80
C SER A 61 9.20 -2.91 2.96
N TYR A 62 10.21 -3.71 3.30
CA TYR A 62 10.46 -5.01 2.67
C TYR A 62 9.83 -6.12 3.48
N ILE A 63 9.19 -7.06 2.79
CA ILE A 63 8.60 -8.27 3.38
C ILE A 63 9.69 -9.30 3.57
N ARG A 64 9.81 -9.84 4.79
CA ARG A 64 10.73 -10.93 5.08
C ARG A 64 10.11 -12.28 4.66
N PRO A 65 10.93 -13.28 4.27
CA PRO A 65 10.43 -14.63 4.05
C PRO A 65 9.69 -15.16 5.29
N GLY A 66 8.46 -15.66 5.10
CA GLY A 66 7.62 -16.18 6.18
C GLY A 66 6.86 -15.13 7.00
N GLU A 67 7.01 -13.84 6.70
CA GLU A 67 6.25 -12.79 7.37
C GLU A 67 4.75 -12.90 7.03
N PRO A 68 3.86 -12.80 8.03
CA PRO A 68 2.42 -12.89 7.79
C PRO A 68 1.94 -11.75 6.88
N ARG A 69 0.74 -11.93 6.32
CA ARG A 69 0.04 -10.84 5.60
C ARG A 69 -0.53 -9.85 6.60
N PHE A 70 -0.55 -8.59 6.20
CA PHE A 70 -1.21 -7.53 6.94
C PHE A 70 -2.73 -7.82 7.00
N PRO A 71 -3.38 -7.61 8.15
CA PRO A 71 -4.82 -7.82 8.29
C PRO A 71 -5.66 -6.73 7.61
N GLN A 72 -5.04 -5.61 7.21
CA GLN A 72 -5.68 -4.50 6.53
C GLN A 72 -6.29 -4.93 5.18
N PRO A 73 -7.36 -4.25 4.71
CA PRO A 73 -7.89 -4.50 3.38
C PRO A 73 -6.87 -4.16 2.29
N THR A 74 -7.03 -4.72 1.11
CA THR A 74 -6.22 -4.37 -0.07
C THR A 74 -6.61 -3.00 -0.62
N TRP A 75 -5.71 -2.39 -1.39
CA TRP A 75 -6.03 -1.17 -2.15
C TRP A 75 -7.30 -1.31 -2.99
N GLU A 76 -7.54 -2.42 -3.70
CA GLU A 76 -8.75 -2.51 -4.54
C GLU A 76 -10.03 -2.54 -3.71
N LYS A 77 -10.00 -3.10 -2.49
CA LYS A 77 -11.15 -3.06 -1.58
C LYS A 77 -11.41 -1.64 -1.09
N TYR A 78 -10.36 -0.93 -0.69
CA TYR A 78 -10.48 0.45 -0.22
C TYR A 78 -10.90 1.41 -1.35
N ARG A 79 -10.37 1.24 -2.56
CA ARG A 79 -10.75 2.05 -3.72
C ARG A 79 -12.25 1.98 -4.01
N LYS A 80 -12.86 0.80 -3.87
CA LYS A 80 -14.32 0.62 -4.05
C LYS A 80 -15.16 1.36 -3.02
N SER A 81 -14.62 1.70 -1.84
CA SER A 81 -15.34 2.53 -0.86
C SER A 81 -15.20 4.03 -1.10
N LEU A 82 -14.38 4.45 -2.07
CA LEU A 82 -14.24 5.87 -2.46
C LEU A 82 -15.14 6.27 -3.64
N GLU A 83 -15.73 5.30 -4.34
CA GLU A 83 -16.70 5.50 -5.44
C GLU A 83 -18.09 5.85 -4.90
#